data_AF-A0A5N7RRR0-F1
#
_entry.id   AF-A0A5N7RRR0-F1
#
_cell.length_a   1.000
_cell.length_b   1.000
_cell.length_c   1.000
_cell.angle_alpha   90.00
_cell.angle_beta   90.00
_cell.angle_gamma   90.00
#
_symmetry.space_group_name_H-M   'P 1'
#
loop_
_entity.id
_entity.type
_entity.pdbx_description
1 polymer ?
#
loop_
_entity_poly.entity_id
_entity_poly.type
_entity_poly.pdbx_seq_one_letter_code
_entity_poly.pdbx_strand_id
1 'polypeptide(L)'
;MNPIHPFAAQAPLPSGTPAPARETLPSAPLPPPSAGHPSGVRNNSNQRAAHPGIRAYEQADDPRSAKRQKNTPHLPPELLPVQAAFPRKENETNAAYARRLNLASQQGQAHARVQGQPLTLKQLSLLSCAMENNLRQDPQLAPLPAELLPVRLALPRQKGETNIAYARRLNLASQQDRPGGRVQGQPLTVDQLASLSGATEGNLRLDPQLVPLPPELLPVRLAFPRGENEKALPYARRLNLASQQDLSGARIQGRPLTIDQLASLSGTTTSVLLQDSQFTALPPELVSVRLAFPRGHNEKNVPYARRLNLASQQDLPGARVQGRPLTIDQLASLSGAMATVLRQDPQLAPLPPELLPVRLAFPRQSNEKNVPYARRLNLASRQDLPGARVQGQPLTIDQLASLSGASKTHLRQDPRLAPLPPELLPVRLAFPRQPNEKNVPYARRLNLASQQDLPGARVQGRALTLKQLSGLSGATESTLRQHLQMAPPEPLPDRTALPRNAMRP
;
A
#
# COMPACT_ATOMS: atom_id res chain seq x y z
N MET A 1 26.14 -69.55 -47.52
CA MET A 1 25.25 -70.38 -46.68
C MET A 1 25.31 -69.83 -45.27
N ASN A 2 24.18 -69.37 -44.70
CA ASN A 2 24.09 -69.09 -43.26
C ASN A 2 24.30 -70.39 -42.48
N PRO A 3 24.96 -70.35 -41.30
CA PRO A 3 24.16 -70.43 -40.06
C PRO A 3 24.77 -69.64 -38.87
N ILE A 4 23.93 -68.99 -38.03
CA ILE A 4 23.43 -69.45 -36.70
C ILE A 4 24.47 -69.37 -35.55
N HIS A 5 24.16 -68.52 -34.56
CA HIS A 5 24.75 -68.42 -33.21
C HIS A 5 24.69 -69.75 -32.43
N PRO A 6 25.55 -70.02 -31.41
CA PRO A 6 25.18 -69.67 -30.03
C PRO A 6 26.31 -69.43 -28.99
N PHE A 7 25.93 -68.63 -27.98
CA PHE A 7 26.22 -68.68 -26.53
C PHE A 7 27.65 -68.68 -25.90
N ALA A 8 27.77 -67.71 -24.98
CA ALA A 8 28.29 -67.79 -23.61
C ALA A 8 29.80 -67.72 -23.32
N ALA A 9 30.21 -66.62 -22.68
CA ALA A 9 31.01 -66.65 -21.46
C ALA A 9 30.83 -65.34 -20.67
N GLN A 10 30.38 -65.46 -19.42
CA GLN A 10 30.39 -64.40 -18.41
C GLN A 10 31.83 -64.17 -17.94
N ALA A 11 32.20 -62.90 -17.74
CA ALA A 11 33.36 -62.50 -16.95
C ALA A 11 33.02 -61.21 -16.18
N PRO A 12 33.68 -60.96 -15.02
CA PRO A 12 33.06 -60.33 -13.87
C PRO A 12 33.20 -58.80 -13.81
N LEU A 13 32.32 -58.20 -13.01
CA LEU A 13 32.25 -56.79 -12.63
C LEU A 13 33.59 -56.21 -12.15
N PRO A 14 33.97 -55.00 -12.59
CA PRO A 14 34.81 -54.11 -11.82
C PRO A 14 33.95 -53.20 -10.95
N SER A 15 34.27 -53.21 -9.66
CA SER A 15 33.83 -52.33 -8.60
C SER A 15 34.06 -50.86 -8.97
N GLY A 16 32.97 -50.19 -9.36
CA GLY A 16 32.88 -48.73 -9.48
C GLY A 16 32.18 -48.14 -8.27
N THR A 17 32.86 -47.22 -7.61
CA THR A 17 32.42 -46.39 -6.48
C THR A 17 31.00 -45.84 -6.62
N PRO A 18 30.17 -45.86 -5.56
CA PRO A 18 28.85 -45.23 -5.60
C PRO A 18 29.01 -43.71 -5.71
N ALA A 19 28.33 -43.14 -6.71
CA ALA A 19 28.11 -41.71 -6.83
C ALA A 19 27.44 -41.18 -5.54
N PRO A 20 27.82 -40.00 -5.03
CA PRO A 20 27.16 -39.42 -3.87
C PRO A 20 25.68 -39.17 -4.20
N ALA A 21 24.83 -39.57 -3.26
CA ALA A 21 23.41 -39.35 -3.30
C ALA A 21 23.10 -37.90 -3.65
N ARG A 22 22.19 -37.69 -4.61
CA ARG A 22 21.50 -36.42 -4.78
C ARG A 22 20.75 -36.14 -3.49
N GLU A 23 21.34 -35.33 -2.62
CA GLU A 23 20.60 -34.63 -1.59
C GLU A 23 19.53 -33.80 -2.31
N THR A 24 18.30 -34.27 -2.19
CA THR A 24 17.11 -33.47 -2.44
C THR A 24 17.20 -32.25 -1.52
N LEU A 25 17.56 -31.11 -2.09
CA LEU A 25 17.41 -29.81 -1.45
C LEU A 25 15.96 -29.71 -0.93
N PRO A 26 15.74 -29.37 0.35
CA PRO A 26 14.40 -29.09 0.82
C PRO A 26 13.87 -27.88 0.06
N SER A 27 12.76 -28.08 -0.66
CA SER A 27 11.95 -27.03 -1.24
C SER A 27 11.69 -25.97 -0.18
N ALA A 28 12.32 -24.81 -0.31
CA ALA A 28 12.02 -23.68 0.55
C ALA A 28 10.52 -23.36 0.40
N PRO A 29 9.76 -23.26 1.51
CA PRO A 29 8.35 -22.91 1.42
C PRO A 29 8.22 -21.53 0.79
N LEU A 30 7.37 -21.46 -0.25
CA LEU A 30 6.96 -20.21 -0.90
C LEU A 30 6.52 -19.20 0.16
N PRO A 31 6.96 -17.93 0.09
CA PRO A 31 6.31 -16.89 0.89
C PRO A 31 4.84 -16.78 0.45
N PRO A 32 3.88 -16.72 1.39
CA PRO A 32 2.48 -16.59 1.04
C PRO A 32 2.24 -15.28 0.25
N PRO A 33 1.23 -15.24 -0.63
CA PRO A 33 0.85 -14.02 -1.33
C PRO A 33 0.54 -12.93 -0.30
N SER A 34 1.23 -11.78 -0.41
CA SER A 34 0.98 -10.64 0.46
C SER A 34 -0.49 -10.23 0.41
N ALA A 35 -1.20 -10.47 1.51
CA ALA A 35 -2.49 -9.87 1.76
C ALA A 35 -2.32 -8.35 1.69
N GLY A 36 -3.07 -7.71 0.78
CA GLY A 36 -3.12 -6.26 0.68
C GLY A 36 -3.58 -5.67 2.01
N HIS A 37 -2.68 -4.96 2.70
CA HIS A 37 -3.07 -4.16 3.84
C HIS A 37 -3.89 -2.94 3.36
N PRO A 38 -5.13 -2.76 3.83
CA PRO A 38 -5.85 -1.52 3.66
C PRO A 38 -5.19 -0.43 4.51
N SER A 39 -4.68 0.61 3.84
CA SER A 39 -4.31 1.86 4.51
C SER A 39 -5.56 2.53 5.06
N GLY A 40 -5.78 2.38 6.36
CA GLY A 40 -6.87 3.00 7.11
C GLY A 40 -6.44 3.29 8.54
N VAL A 41 -5.49 4.20 8.73
CA VAL A 41 -5.14 4.72 10.07
C VAL A 41 -6.27 5.65 10.52
N ARG A 42 -7.20 5.14 11.34
CA ARG A 42 -8.00 5.95 12.26
C ARG A 42 -7.44 5.76 13.66
N ASN A 43 -6.93 6.85 14.22
CA ASN A 43 -6.58 6.96 15.63
C ASN A 43 -7.83 6.75 16.48
N ASN A 44 -7.83 5.76 17.36
CA ASN A 44 -8.68 5.73 18.54
C ASN A 44 -7.84 5.27 19.73
N SER A 45 -7.27 6.25 20.42
CA SER A 45 -6.77 6.12 21.78
C SER A 45 -7.96 6.01 22.73
N ASN A 46 -8.15 4.83 23.32
CA ASN A 46 -8.82 4.65 24.61
C ASN A 46 -8.36 3.30 25.19
N GLN A 47 -7.19 3.30 25.80
CA GLN A 47 -6.82 2.30 26.80
C GLN A 47 -7.22 2.87 28.17
N ARG A 48 -8.16 2.22 28.87
CA ARG A 48 -8.34 2.38 30.31
C ARG A 48 -8.37 1.00 30.94
N ALA A 49 -7.58 0.89 32.00
CA ALA A 49 -7.20 -0.31 32.71
C ALA A 49 -8.39 -1.07 33.32
N ALA A 50 -8.21 -2.39 33.41
CA ALA A 50 -9.09 -3.30 34.12
C ALA A 50 -8.92 -3.17 35.64
N HIS A 51 -10.04 -3.09 36.37
CA HIS A 51 -10.17 -3.65 37.72
C HIS A 51 -11.61 -4.18 37.89
N PRO A 52 -11.80 -5.32 38.62
CA PRO A 52 -13.07 -6.03 38.71
C PRO A 52 -13.90 -5.53 39.91
N GLY A 53 -15.21 -5.48 39.76
CA GLY A 53 -16.11 -5.08 40.84
C GLY A 53 -17.58 -5.15 40.41
N ILE A 54 -18.28 -6.13 40.97
CA ILE A 54 -19.68 -6.50 40.79
C ILE A 54 -20.63 -5.30 40.94
N ARG A 55 -21.56 -5.14 39.99
CA ARG A 55 -22.99 -4.89 40.28
C ARG A 55 -23.83 -5.06 39.02
N ALA A 56 -24.76 -6.02 39.09
CA ALA A 56 -25.87 -6.14 38.17
C ALA A 56 -26.72 -4.86 38.25
N TYR A 57 -26.92 -4.21 37.11
CA TYR A 57 -28.03 -3.30 36.89
C TYR A 57 -28.67 -3.63 35.55
N GLU A 58 -29.99 -3.61 35.61
CA GLU A 58 -31.00 -3.97 34.63
C GLU A 58 -30.75 -3.40 33.23
N GLN A 59 -31.23 -4.16 32.25
CA GLN A 59 -31.40 -3.75 30.85
C GLN A 59 -32.11 -2.39 30.78
N ALA A 60 -31.33 -1.33 30.55
CA ALA A 60 -31.84 -0.09 30.02
C ALA A 60 -31.75 -0.14 28.49
N ASP A 61 -32.91 -0.09 27.84
CA ASP A 61 -33.08 0.08 26.40
C ASP A 61 -32.12 1.16 25.86
N ASP A 62 -31.31 0.78 24.88
CA ASP A 62 -30.40 1.70 24.18
C ASP A 62 -31.22 2.72 23.36
N PRO A 63 -31.21 4.03 23.71
CA PRO A 63 -32.02 5.04 23.04
C PRO A 63 -31.49 5.41 21.64
N ARG A 64 -30.42 4.76 21.18
CA ARG A 64 -29.85 4.96 19.83
C ARG A 64 -30.52 4.12 18.75
N SER A 65 -31.28 3.08 19.10
CA SER A 65 -32.12 2.34 18.14
C SER A 65 -33.43 3.06 17.80
N ALA A 66 -34.00 3.82 18.74
CA ALA A 66 -35.29 4.48 18.56
C ALA A 66 -35.25 5.74 17.68
N LYS A 67 -34.11 6.44 17.57
CA LYS A 67 -34.01 7.72 16.84
C LYS A 67 -33.93 7.59 15.32
N ARG A 68 -33.95 6.37 14.75
CA ARG A 68 -33.98 6.13 13.29
C ARG A 68 -35.31 5.62 12.74
N GLN A 69 -36.32 5.40 13.60
CA GLN A 69 -37.64 4.88 13.19
C GLN A 69 -38.67 5.97 12.82
N LYS A 70 -38.34 7.27 12.95
CA LYS A 70 -39.30 8.38 12.80
C LYS A 70 -39.70 8.75 11.36
N ASN A 71 -39.29 7.98 10.36
CA ASN A 71 -39.82 8.06 8.98
C ASN A 71 -39.74 6.67 8.33
N THR A 72 -40.26 5.65 9.01
CA THR A 72 -40.42 4.32 8.40
C THR A 72 -41.73 4.37 7.60
N PRO A 73 -41.71 4.33 6.26
CA PRO A 73 -42.95 4.12 5.51
C PRO A 73 -43.64 2.87 6.07
N HIS A 74 -44.94 2.96 6.37
CA HIS A 74 -45.71 1.84 6.93
C HIS A 74 -45.46 0.61 6.06
N LEU A 75 -44.70 -0.37 6.59
CA LEU A 75 -44.37 -1.55 5.83
C LEU A 75 -45.66 -2.38 5.66
N PRO A 76 -46.06 -2.74 4.42
CA PRO A 76 -47.22 -3.59 4.22
C PRO A 76 -47.10 -4.90 5.02
N PRO A 77 -48.20 -5.42 5.61
CA PRO A 77 -48.16 -6.64 6.43
C PRO A 77 -47.52 -7.84 5.73
N GLU A 78 -47.70 -7.95 4.42
CA GLU A 78 -47.11 -8.97 3.56
C GLU A 78 -45.57 -8.96 3.48
N LEU A 79 -44.91 -7.86 3.83
CA LEU A 79 -43.44 -7.73 3.81
C LEU A 79 -42.80 -7.98 5.18
N LEU A 80 -43.58 -7.99 6.26
CA LEU A 80 -43.08 -8.24 7.61
C LEU A 80 -42.39 -9.60 7.76
N PRO A 81 -42.93 -10.72 7.22
CA PRO A 81 -42.27 -12.02 7.30
C PRO A 81 -40.90 -12.03 6.59
N VAL A 82 -40.80 -11.33 5.45
CA VAL A 82 -39.55 -11.21 4.68
C VAL A 82 -38.50 -10.44 5.49
N GLN A 83 -38.90 -9.32 6.11
CA GLN A 83 -38.01 -8.51 6.94
C GLN A 83 -37.49 -9.30 8.15
N ALA A 84 -38.35 -10.09 8.79
CA ALA A 84 -37.99 -10.92 9.95
C ALA A 84 -37.03 -12.06 9.57
N ALA A 85 -37.27 -12.72 8.43
CA ALA A 85 -36.42 -13.84 7.96
C ALA A 85 -35.06 -13.37 7.43
N PHE A 86 -34.98 -12.16 6.86
CA PHE A 86 -33.77 -11.62 6.27
C PHE A 86 -33.36 -10.29 6.90
N PRO A 87 -32.98 -10.26 8.19
CA PRO A 87 -32.59 -9.01 8.83
C PRO A 87 -31.37 -8.40 8.13
N ARG A 88 -31.29 -7.07 8.16
CA ARG A 88 -30.15 -6.33 7.63
C ARG A 88 -28.91 -6.59 8.49
N LYS A 89 -27.77 -6.83 7.84
CA LYS A 89 -26.50 -7.07 8.54
C LYS A 89 -25.87 -5.76 9.04
N GLU A 90 -25.06 -5.87 10.09
CA GLU A 90 -24.29 -4.73 10.59
C GLU A 90 -23.42 -4.12 9.47
N ASN A 91 -23.44 -2.80 9.32
CA ASN A 91 -22.71 -2.06 8.27
C ASN A 91 -23.10 -2.39 6.81
N GLU A 92 -24.21 -3.11 6.56
CA GLU A 92 -24.77 -3.30 5.22
C GLU A 92 -25.43 -2.00 4.75
N THR A 93 -25.20 -1.55 3.51
CA THR A 93 -25.90 -0.37 2.96
C THR A 93 -27.32 -0.71 2.53
N ASN A 94 -28.22 0.27 2.40
CA ASN A 94 -29.60 0.03 1.94
C ASN A 94 -29.62 -0.69 0.58
N ALA A 95 -28.77 -0.24 -0.36
CA ALA A 95 -28.65 -0.87 -1.67
C ALA A 95 -28.07 -2.30 -1.59
N ALA A 96 -27.06 -2.55 -0.76
CA ALA A 96 -26.51 -3.90 -0.58
C ALA A 96 -27.56 -4.86 0.01
N TYR A 97 -28.36 -4.38 0.97
CA TYR A 97 -29.46 -5.14 1.54
C TYR A 97 -30.55 -5.44 0.50
N ALA A 98 -30.95 -4.47 -0.32
CA ALA A 98 -31.88 -4.68 -1.42
C ALA A 98 -31.38 -5.72 -2.43
N ARG A 99 -30.09 -5.68 -2.82
CA ARG A 99 -29.47 -6.69 -3.70
C ARG A 99 -29.54 -8.09 -3.11
N ARG A 100 -29.22 -8.22 -1.82
CA ARG A 100 -29.25 -9.51 -1.13
C ARG A 100 -30.67 -10.07 -1.04
N LEU A 101 -31.65 -9.23 -0.70
CA LEU A 101 -33.07 -9.61 -0.69
C LEU A 101 -33.55 -10.03 -2.07
N ASN A 102 -33.22 -9.26 -3.11
CA ASN A 102 -33.55 -9.62 -4.49
C ASN A 102 -32.95 -10.97 -4.86
N LEU A 103 -31.68 -11.21 -4.55
CA LEU A 103 -31.00 -12.48 -4.82
C LEU A 103 -31.70 -13.66 -4.13
N ALA A 104 -31.97 -13.55 -2.83
CA ALA A 104 -32.67 -14.56 -2.05
C ALA A 104 -34.07 -14.85 -2.62
N SER A 105 -34.78 -13.79 -3.01
CA SER A 105 -36.10 -13.86 -3.61
C SER A 105 -36.09 -14.59 -4.96
N GLN A 106 -35.15 -14.23 -5.85
CA GLN A 106 -34.99 -14.85 -7.16
C GLN A 106 -34.60 -16.34 -7.03
N GLN A 107 -33.75 -16.69 -6.07
CA GLN A 107 -33.37 -18.08 -5.77
C GLN A 107 -34.50 -18.91 -5.13
N GLY A 108 -35.64 -18.30 -4.79
CA GLY A 108 -36.75 -19.01 -4.16
C GLY A 108 -36.46 -19.45 -2.74
N GLN A 109 -35.58 -18.74 -2.03
CA GLN A 109 -35.34 -19.00 -0.62
C GLN A 109 -36.63 -18.85 0.18
N ALA A 110 -36.84 -19.73 1.16
CA ALA A 110 -38.01 -19.69 2.03
C ALA A 110 -38.16 -18.30 2.66
N HIS A 111 -39.38 -17.78 2.67
CA HIS A 111 -39.72 -16.45 3.21
C HIS A 111 -39.06 -15.26 2.51
N ALA A 112 -38.39 -15.44 1.36
CA ALA A 112 -37.83 -14.35 0.56
C ALA A 112 -38.78 -13.83 -0.54
N ARG A 113 -40.00 -14.37 -0.63
CA ARG A 113 -40.99 -14.10 -1.68
C ARG A 113 -42.31 -13.66 -1.07
N VAL A 114 -43.07 -12.86 -1.81
CA VAL A 114 -44.43 -12.45 -1.43
C VAL A 114 -45.39 -13.19 -2.36
N GLN A 115 -46.32 -13.97 -1.78
CA GLN A 115 -47.29 -14.78 -2.55
C GLN A 115 -46.61 -15.71 -3.60
N GLY A 116 -45.43 -16.25 -3.26
CA GLY A 116 -44.66 -17.10 -4.16
C GLY A 116 -43.93 -16.38 -5.30
N GLN A 117 -44.09 -15.06 -5.40
CA GLN A 117 -43.47 -14.21 -6.43
C GLN A 117 -42.18 -13.54 -5.94
N PRO A 118 -41.19 -13.33 -6.82
CA PRO A 118 -40.01 -12.52 -6.51
C PRO A 118 -40.37 -11.09 -6.11
N LEU A 119 -39.60 -10.51 -5.19
CA LEU A 119 -39.79 -9.15 -4.71
C LEU A 119 -39.65 -8.13 -5.84
N THR A 120 -40.62 -7.22 -5.93
CA THR A 120 -40.58 -6.08 -6.87
C THR A 120 -39.63 -4.98 -6.38
N LEU A 121 -39.17 -4.10 -7.27
CA LEU A 121 -38.34 -2.94 -6.89
C LEU A 121 -38.99 -2.05 -5.84
N LYS A 122 -40.32 -1.87 -5.90
CA LYS A 122 -41.09 -1.12 -4.91
C LYS A 122 -41.04 -1.79 -3.54
N GLN A 123 -41.24 -3.11 -3.47
CA GLN A 123 -41.13 -3.88 -2.23
C GLN A 123 -39.69 -3.88 -1.67
N LEU A 124 -38.68 -3.99 -2.55
CA LEU A 124 -37.27 -3.87 -2.16
C LEU A 124 -36.94 -2.47 -1.61
N SER A 125 -37.50 -1.41 -2.20
CA SER A 125 -37.34 -0.03 -1.73
C SER A 125 -37.92 0.13 -0.31
N LEU A 126 -39.13 -0.38 -0.08
CA LEU A 126 -39.79 -0.37 1.23
C LEU A 126 -39.01 -1.17 2.29
N LEU A 127 -38.56 -2.39 1.95
CA LEU A 127 -37.81 -3.24 2.88
C LEU A 127 -36.42 -2.68 3.22
N SER A 128 -35.74 -2.10 2.24
CA SER A 128 -34.35 -1.66 2.39
C SER A 128 -34.18 -0.20 2.81
N CYS A 129 -35.26 0.59 2.70
CA CYS A 129 -35.25 2.04 2.77
C CYS A 129 -34.34 2.70 1.72
N ALA A 130 -33.99 2.01 0.63
CA ALA A 130 -33.31 2.62 -0.50
C ALA A 130 -34.34 3.36 -1.37
N MET A 131 -33.97 4.53 -1.92
CA MET A 131 -34.82 5.21 -2.89
C MET A 131 -35.04 4.32 -4.12
N GLU A 132 -36.29 4.12 -4.52
CA GLU A 132 -36.62 3.24 -5.67
C GLU A 132 -35.88 3.66 -6.94
N ASN A 133 -35.75 4.97 -7.21
CA ASN A 133 -34.98 5.48 -8.34
C ASN A 133 -33.52 5.03 -8.34
N ASN A 134 -32.89 4.95 -7.15
CA ASN A 134 -31.52 4.46 -7.03
C ASN A 134 -31.45 2.94 -7.25
N LEU A 135 -32.48 2.20 -6.83
CA LEU A 135 -32.56 0.76 -7.11
C LEU A 135 -32.80 0.47 -8.59
N ARG A 136 -33.59 1.30 -9.29
CA ARG A 136 -33.81 1.21 -10.74
C ARG A 136 -32.52 1.39 -11.54
N GLN A 137 -31.61 2.24 -11.05
CA GLN A 137 -30.29 2.43 -11.67
C GLN A 137 -29.24 1.42 -11.22
N ASP A 138 -29.57 0.52 -10.29
CA ASP A 138 -28.65 -0.50 -9.84
C ASP A 138 -28.57 -1.63 -10.87
N PRO A 139 -27.41 -1.87 -11.51
CA PRO A 139 -27.32 -2.89 -12.54
C PRO A 139 -27.60 -4.31 -12.05
N GLN A 140 -27.49 -4.57 -10.75
CA GLN A 140 -27.80 -5.90 -10.17
C GLN A 140 -29.30 -6.11 -9.94
N LEU A 141 -30.10 -5.04 -10.02
CA LEU A 141 -31.55 -5.07 -9.87
C LEU A 141 -32.27 -4.76 -11.19
N ALA A 142 -31.54 -4.31 -12.21
CA ALA A 142 -32.06 -4.12 -13.55
C ALA A 142 -32.62 -5.45 -14.11
N PRO A 143 -33.76 -5.39 -14.83
CA PRO A 143 -34.36 -6.57 -15.45
C PRO A 143 -33.38 -7.20 -16.44
N LEU A 144 -33.36 -8.54 -16.48
CA LEU A 144 -32.56 -9.32 -17.40
C LEU A 144 -33.44 -10.22 -18.26
N PRO A 145 -32.99 -10.55 -19.49
CA PRO A 145 -33.48 -11.72 -20.21
C PRO A 145 -33.43 -12.97 -19.34
N ALA A 146 -34.45 -13.82 -19.44
CA ALA A 146 -34.61 -15.01 -18.60
C ALA A 146 -33.38 -15.95 -18.67
N GLU A 147 -32.74 -16.04 -19.83
CA GLU A 147 -31.55 -16.86 -20.07
C GLU A 147 -30.29 -16.38 -19.30
N LEU A 148 -30.20 -15.10 -18.94
CA LEU A 148 -29.06 -14.53 -18.20
C LEU A 148 -29.25 -14.60 -16.68
N LEU A 149 -30.49 -14.82 -16.23
CA LEU A 149 -30.82 -14.84 -14.82
C LEU A 149 -30.08 -15.98 -14.07
N PRO A 150 -30.02 -17.23 -14.57
CA PRO A 150 -29.23 -18.29 -13.94
C PRO A 150 -27.76 -17.92 -13.75
N VAL A 151 -27.15 -17.22 -14.73
CA VAL A 151 -25.74 -16.80 -14.65
C VAL A 151 -25.53 -15.80 -13.52
N ARG A 152 -26.39 -14.78 -13.42
CA ARG A 152 -26.33 -13.80 -12.33
C ARG A 152 -26.50 -14.46 -10.96
N LEU A 153 -27.37 -15.47 -10.86
CA LEU A 153 -27.62 -16.20 -9.61
C LEU A 153 -26.43 -17.10 -9.21
N ALA A 154 -25.81 -17.76 -10.18
CA ALA A 154 -24.67 -18.65 -9.95
C ALA A 154 -23.39 -17.87 -9.61
N LEU A 155 -23.19 -16.71 -10.25
CA LEU A 155 -21.96 -15.92 -10.13
C LEU A 155 -22.26 -14.49 -9.67
N PRO A 156 -22.89 -14.26 -8.51
CA PRO A 156 -23.31 -12.93 -8.09
C PRO A 156 -22.12 -11.96 -7.96
N ARG A 157 -22.38 -10.67 -8.15
CA ARG A 157 -21.38 -9.62 -7.96
C ARG A 157 -20.90 -9.53 -6.51
N GLN A 158 -19.60 -9.33 -6.34
CA GLN A 158 -18.97 -9.24 -5.02
C GLN A 158 -19.05 -7.82 -4.43
N LYS A 159 -18.89 -7.70 -3.11
CA LYS A 159 -18.91 -6.39 -2.42
C LYS A 159 -17.71 -5.55 -2.86
N GLY A 160 -17.97 -4.38 -3.43
CA GLY A 160 -16.93 -3.44 -3.88
C GLY A 160 -16.37 -3.70 -5.28
N GLU A 161 -16.76 -4.80 -5.93
CA GLU A 161 -16.36 -5.13 -7.31
C GLU A 161 -16.91 -4.08 -8.27
N THR A 162 -16.12 -3.59 -9.22
CA THR A 162 -16.57 -2.63 -10.26
C THR A 162 -17.36 -3.35 -11.36
N ASN A 163 -18.13 -2.63 -12.20
CA ASN A 163 -18.89 -3.27 -13.30
C ASN A 163 -17.95 -3.99 -14.28
N ILE A 164 -16.82 -3.37 -14.62
CA ILE A 164 -15.82 -3.96 -15.52
C ILE A 164 -15.15 -5.18 -14.86
N ALA A 165 -14.77 -5.10 -13.58
CA ALA A 165 -14.19 -6.24 -12.87
C ALA A 165 -15.16 -7.43 -12.85
N TYR A 166 -16.44 -7.16 -12.60
CA TYR A 166 -17.47 -8.19 -12.63
C TYR A 166 -17.63 -8.81 -14.03
N ALA A 167 -17.66 -8.00 -15.09
CA ALA A 167 -17.69 -8.49 -16.47
C ALA A 167 -16.47 -9.37 -16.80
N ARG A 168 -15.27 -8.98 -16.38
CA ARG A 168 -14.06 -9.80 -16.56
C ARG A 168 -14.17 -11.14 -15.84
N ARG A 169 -14.67 -11.16 -14.60
CA ARG A 169 -14.86 -12.40 -13.83
C ARG A 169 -15.90 -13.31 -14.47
N LEU A 170 -17.01 -12.75 -14.95
CA LEU A 170 -18.03 -13.49 -15.69
C LEU A 170 -17.46 -14.09 -16.98
N ASN A 171 -16.72 -13.29 -17.78
CA ASN A 171 -16.06 -13.79 -18.97
C ASN A 171 -15.08 -14.92 -18.65
N LEU A 172 -14.23 -14.74 -17.63
CA LEU A 172 -13.27 -15.76 -17.20
C LEU A 172 -13.98 -17.07 -16.80
N ALA A 173 -15.04 -16.97 -15.98
CA ALA A 173 -15.82 -18.14 -15.58
C ALA A 173 -16.47 -18.84 -16.79
N SER A 174 -16.95 -18.05 -17.75
CA SER A 174 -17.54 -18.54 -18.99
C SER A 174 -16.53 -19.29 -19.86
N GLN A 175 -15.34 -18.71 -20.07
CA GLN A 175 -14.26 -19.33 -20.86
C GLN A 175 -13.72 -20.61 -20.19
N GLN A 176 -13.71 -20.66 -18.85
CA GLN A 176 -13.29 -21.83 -18.07
C GLN A 176 -14.38 -22.91 -17.91
N ASP A 177 -15.55 -22.74 -18.55
CA ASP A 177 -16.68 -23.66 -18.44
C ASP A 177 -17.15 -23.89 -17.00
N ARG A 178 -17.08 -22.84 -16.16
CA ARG A 178 -17.57 -22.94 -14.79
C ARG A 178 -19.08 -23.15 -14.77
N PRO A 179 -19.61 -23.96 -13.83
CA PRO A 179 -21.05 -24.13 -13.66
C PRO A 179 -21.77 -22.78 -13.54
N GLY A 180 -22.81 -22.59 -14.35
CA GLY A 180 -23.57 -21.33 -14.39
C GLY A 180 -22.82 -20.14 -15.00
N GLY A 181 -21.66 -20.33 -15.64
CA GLY A 181 -20.91 -19.28 -16.33
C GLY A 181 -21.24 -19.12 -17.81
N ARG A 182 -22.07 -20.00 -18.38
CA ARG A 182 -22.40 -20.06 -19.82
C ARG A 182 -23.90 -20.00 -20.04
N VAL A 183 -24.30 -19.53 -21.23
CA VAL A 183 -25.68 -19.54 -21.70
C VAL A 183 -25.78 -20.58 -22.80
N GLN A 184 -26.63 -21.59 -22.62
CA GLN A 184 -26.81 -22.68 -23.60
C GLN A 184 -25.49 -23.37 -24.00
N GLY A 185 -24.57 -23.52 -23.04
CA GLY A 185 -23.25 -24.13 -23.27
C GLY A 185 -22.24 -23.24 -24.01
N GLN A 186 -22.63 -22.03 -24.41
CA GLN A 186 -21.78 -21.08 -25.11
C GLN A 186 -21.15 -20.04 -24.17
N PRO A 187 -19.92 -19.56 -24.46
CA PRO A 187 -19.32 -18.45 -23.76
C PRO A 187 -20.18 -17.17 -23.86
N LEU A 188 -20.18 -16.36 -22.80
CA LEU A 188 -20.92 -15.11 -22.74
C LEU A 188 -20.41 -14.12 -23.79
N THR A 189 -21.34 -13.50 -24.53
CA THR A 189 -21.02 -12.43 -25.46
C THR A 189 -20.80 -11.10 -24.73
N VAL A 190 -20.22 -10.11 -25.40
CA VAL A 190 -20.00 -8.77 -24.82
C VAL A 190 -21.33 -8.10 -24.41
N ASP A 191 -22.38 -8.27 -25.19
CA ASP A 191 -23.73 -7.76 -24.87
C ASP A 191 -24.32 -8.41 -23.62
N GLN A 192 -24.14 -9.73 -23.48
CA GLN A 192 -24.58 -10.47 -22.30
C GLN A 192 -23.78 -10.03 -21.07
N LEU A 193 -22.46 -9.84 -21.21
CA LEU A 193 -21.61 -9.31 -20.14
C LEU A 193 -22.01 -7.89 -19.73
N ALA A 194 -22.35 -7.01 -20.69
CA ALA A 194 -22.84 -5.66 -20.43
C ALA A 194 -24.14 -5.71 -19.62
N SER A 195 -25.09 -6.53 -20.05
CA SER A 195 -26.39 -6.73 -19.38
C SER A 195 -26.22 -7.27 -17.95
N LEU A 196 -25.36 -8.27 -17.76
CA LEU A 196 -25.12 -8.87 -16.45
C LEU A 196 -24.40 -7.92 -15.49
N SER A 197 -23.42 -7.16 -15.98
CA SER A 197 -22.50 -6.38 -15.15
C SER A 197 -22.91 -4.93 -14.94
N GLY A 198 -23.69 -4.36 -15.86
CA GLY A 198 -23.97 -2.93 -15.94
C GLY A 198 -22.83 -2.10 -16.54
N ALA A 199 -21.81 -2.73 -17.10
CA ALA A 199 -20.80 -2.01 -17.86
C ALA A 199 -21.38 -1.64 -19.23
N THR A 200 -20.97 -0.49 -19.78
CA THR A 200 -21.32 -0.16 -21.16
C THR A 200 -20.55 -1.05 -22.12
N GLU A 201 -21.20 -1.45 -23.21
CA GLU A 201 -20.59 -2.31 -24.22
C GLU A 201 -19.31 -1.71 -24.80
N GLY A 202 -19.30 -0.39 -25.04
CA GLY A 202 -18.11 0.34 -25.49
C GLY A 202 -16.93 0.21 -24.52
N ASN A 203 -17.17 0.29 -23.21
CA ASN A 203 -16.10 0.10 -22.22
C ASN A 203 -15.60 -1.35 -22.18
N LEU A 204 -16.49 -2.33 -22.40
CA LEU A 204 -16.11 -3.74 -22.46
C LEU A 204 -15.30 -4.05 -23.72
N ARG A 205 -15.67 -3.49 -24.87
CA ARG A 205 -14.92 -3.64 -26.13
C ARG A 205 -13.52 -3.03 -26.06
N LEU A 206 -13.33 -1.99 -25.26
CA LEU A 206 -12.03 -1.39 -25.01
C LEU A 206 -11.21 -2.14 -23.94
N ASP A 207 -11.82 -3.10 -23.25
CA ASP A 207 -11.15 -3.83 -22.18
C ASP A 207 -10.23 -4.92 -22.76
N PRO A 208 -8.91 -4.85 -22.52
CA PRO A 208 -7.99 -5.82 -23.09
C PRO A 208 -8.21 -7.26 -22.64
N GLN A 209 -8.95 -7.53 -21.56
CA GLN A 209 -9.25 -8.89 -21.12
C GLN A 209 -10.49 -9.49 -21.82
N LEU A 210 -11.24 -8.65 -22.54
CA LEU A 210 -12.47 -9.04 -23.26
C LEU A 210 -12.32 -8.95 -24.78
N VAL A 211 -11.29 -8.25 -25.27
CA VAL A 211 -10.93 -8.23 -26.68
C VAL A 211 -10.51 -9.64 -27.14
N PRO A 212 -10.99 -10.12 -28.30
CA PRO A 212 -10.57 -11.39 -28.89
C PRO A 212 -9.05 -11.49 -29.04
N LEU A 213 -8.50 -12.68 -28.78
CA LEU A 213 -7.09 -12.99 -29.01
C LEU A 213 -6.93 -14.14 -30.00
N PRO A 214 -5.76 -14.23 -30.64
CA PRO A 214 -5.28 -15.49 -31.20
C PRO A 214 -5.49 -16.65 -30.21
N PRO A 215 -5.99 -17.82 -30.66
CA PRO A 215 -6.31 -18.95 -29.80
C PRO A 215 -5.14 -19.41 -28.90
N GLU A 216 -3.91 -19.33 -29.41
CA GLU A 216 -2.68 -19.67 -28.68
C GLU A 216 -2.40 -18.79 -27.44
N LEU A 217 -2.94 -17.57 -27.38
CA LEU A 217 -2.77 -16.66 -26.25
C LEU A 217 -3.87 -16.79 -25.19
N LEU A 218 -4.99 -17.44 -25.52
CA LEU A 218 -6.10 -17.61 -24.58
C LEU A 218 -5.70 -18.39 -23.33
N PRO A 219 -5.00 -19.54 -23.40
CA PRO A 219 -4.57 -20.26 -22.20
C PRO A 219 -3.72 -19.39 -21.26
N VAL A 220 -2.85 -18.55 -21.82
CA VAL A 220 -2.00 -17.63 -21.04
C VAL A 220 -2.84 -16.60 -20.30
N ARG A 221 -3.82 -15.97 -20.98
CA ARG A 221 -4.74 -15.02 -20.34
C ARG A 221 -5.56 -15.68 -19.23
N LEU A 222 -6.02 -16.91 -19.43
CA LEU A 222 -6.81 -17.65 -18.45
C LEU A 222 -5.98 -18.06 -17.22
N ALA A 223 -4.72 -18.45 -17.41
CA ALA A 223 -3.80 -18.80 -16.33
C ALA A 223 -3.33 -17.56 -15.55
N PHE A 224 -3.13 -16.43 -16.25
CA PHE A 224 -2.65 -15.18 -15.66
C PHE A 224 -3.61 -14.03 -15.97
N PRO A 225 -4.83 -14.03 -15.39
CA PRO A 225 -5.77 -12.94 -15.58
C PRO A 225 -5.21 -11.63 -15.01
N ARG A 226 -5.64 -10.52 -15.59
CA ARG A 226 -5.29 -9.18 -15.10
C ARG A 226 -6.02 -8.90 -13.79
N GLY A 227 -5.28 -8.40 -12.79
CA GLY A 227 -5.85 -8.07 -11.48
C GLY A 227 -6.79 -6.87 -11.51
N GLU A 228 -7.59 -6.72 -10.45
CA GLU A 228 -8.42 -5.53 -10.26
C GLU A 228 -7.54 -4.28 -10.18
N ASN A 229 -7.88 -3.25 -10.96
CA ASN A 229 -7.13 -1.98 -11.05
C ASN A 229 -5.66 -2.09 -11.48
N GLU A 230 -5.19 -3.28 -11.89
CA GLU A 230 -3.86 -3.45 -12.48
C GLU A 230 -3.82 -2.68 -13.80
N LYS A 231 -2.80 -1.84 -14.03
CA LYS A 231 -2.63 -1.13 -15.30
C LYS A 231 -2.01 -2.06 -16.36
N ALA A 232 -2.14 -1.71 -17.65
CA ALA A 232 -1.67 -2.56 -18.75
C ALA A 232 -0.17 -2.85 -18.68
N LEU A 233 0.66 -1.83 -18.47
CA LEU A 233 2.12 -1.98 -18.42
C LEU A 233 2.61 -2.83 -17.21
N PRO A 234 2.13 -2.60 -15.97
CA PRO A 234 2.41 -3.51 -14.84
C PRO A 234 2.00 -4.96 -15.10
N TYR A 235 0.84 -5.17 -15.72
CA TYR A 235 0.37 -6.50 -16.09
C TYR A 235 1.30 -7.18 -17.11
N ALA A 236 1.72 -6.44 -18.15
CA ALA A 236 2.70 -6.94 -19.11
C ALA A 236 4.03 -7.32 -18.45
N ARG A 237 4.51 -6.54 -17.48
CA ARG A 237 5.75 -6.87 -16.74
C ARG A 237 5.60 -8.17 -15.95
N ARG A 238 4.46 -8.35 -15.29
CA ARG A 238 4.15 -9.57 -14.54
C ARG A 238 4.07 -10.79 -15.45
N LEU A 239 3.40 -10.67 -16.60
CA LEU A 239 3.34 -11.72 -17.61
C LEU A 239 4.72 -12.07 -18.16
N ASN A 240 5.53 -11.06 -18.52
CA ASN A 240 6.88 -11.28 -18.99
C ASN A 240 7.71 -12.00 -17.93
N LEU A 241 7.68 -11.56 -16.67
CA LEU A 241 8.39 -12.23 -15.58
C LEU A 241 7.97 -13.69 -15.42
N ALA A 242 6.66 -13.97 -15.36
CA ALA A 242 6.13 -15.32 -15.27
C ALA A 242 6.59 -16.19 -16.44
N SER A 243 6.62 -15.61 -17.64
CA SER A 243 7.09 -16.28 -18.86
C SER A 243 8.59 -16.58 -18.80
N GLN A 244 9.42 -15.63 -18.38
CA GLN A 244 10.86 -15.82 -18.22
C GLN A 244 11.19 -16.88 -17.15
N GLN A 245 10.39 -16.93 -16.08
CA GLN A 245 10.53 -17.90 -14.98
C GLN A 245 9.95 -19.30 -15.30
N ASP A 246 9.45 -19.51 -16.51
CA ASP A 246 8.87 -20.79 -16.94
C ASP A 246 7.69 -21.24 -16.06
N LEU A 247 6.89 -20.28 -15.57
CA LEU A 247 5.68 -20.62 -14.82
C LEU A 247 4.69 -21.32 -15.74
N SER A 248 4.04 -22.37 -15.22
CA SER A 248 3.05 -23.15 -15.97
C SER A 248 1.96 -22.24 -16.55
N GLY A 249 1.70 -22.38 -17.85
CA GLY A 249 0.73 -21.57 -18.59
C GLY A 249 1.21 -20.16 -18.97
N ALA A 250 2.46 -19.77 -18.67
CA ALA A 250 3.00 -18.44 -19.01
C ALA A 250 3.77 -18.40 -20.35
N ARG A 251 3.88 -19.54 -21.05
CA ARG A 251 4.63 -19.71 -22.28
C ARG A 251 3.78 -20.29 -23.39
N ILE A 252 4.17 -20.03 -24.63
CA ILE A 252 3.56 -20.62 -25.82
C ILE A 252 4.60 -21.58 -26.41
N GLN A 253 4.23 -22.85 -26.53
CA GLN A 253 5.11 -23.90 -27.06
C GLN A 253 6.48 -23.96 -26.34
N GLY A 254 6.48 -23.75 -25.02
CA GLY A 254 7.70 -23.73 -24.19
C GLY A 254 8.60 -22.50 -24.36
N ARG A 255 8.21 -21.53 -25.21
CA ARG A 255 8.97 -20.31 -25.46
C ARG A 255 8.44 -19.13 -24.63
N PRO A 256 9.33 -18.23 -24.16
CA PRO A 256 8.90 -16.97 -23.54
C PRO A 256 8.04 -16.13 -24.48
N LEU A 257 7.11 -15.36 -23.91
CA LEU A 257 6.22 -14.49 -24.67
C LEU A 257 7.01 -13.39 -25.38
N THR A 258 6.66 -13.13 -26.64
CA THR A 258 7.23 -12.02 -27.42
C THR A 258 6.62 -10.68 -27.00
N ILE A 259 7.26 -9.56 -27.39
CA ILE A 259 6.73 -8.22 -27.13
C ILE A 259 5.33 -8.03 -27.72
N ASP A 260 5.09 -8.53 -28.93
CA ASP A 260 3.78 -8.40 -29.59
C ASP A 260 2.69 -9.24 -28.91
N GLN A 261 3.06 -10.43 -28.40
CA GLN A 261 2.18 -11.26 -27.59
C GLN A 261 1.84 -10.58 -26.25
N LEU A 262 2.83 -9.98 -25.59
CA LEU A 262 2.65 -9.22 -24.36
C LEU A 262 1.79 -7.96 -24.59
N ALA A 263 1.98 -7.27 -25.71
CA ALA A 263 1.16 -6.12 -26.11
C ALA A 263 -0.30 -6.55 -26.28
N SER A 264 -0.54 -7.62 -27.03
CA SER A 264 -1.87 -8.20 -27.27
C SER A 264 -2.56 -8.64 -25.98
N LEU A 265 -1.85 -9.36 -25.11
CA LEU A 265 -2.40 -9.84 -23.83
C LEU A 265 -2.75 -8.70 -22.88
N SER A 266 -1.90 -7.68 -22.82
CA SER A 266 -2.04 -6.59 -21.85
C SER A 266 -2.88 -5.41 -22.32
N GLY A 267 -3.06 -5.28 -23.64
CA GLY A 267 -3.68 -4.13 -24.31
C GLY A 267 -2.84 -2.87 -24.28
N THR A 268 -1.52 -3.02 -24.17
CA THR A 268 -0.58 -1.92 -24.40
C THR A 268 -0.01 -2.02 -25.82
N THR A 269 0.74 -1.02 -26.26
CA THR A 269 1.40 -1.05 -27.57
C THR A 269 2.84 -1.57 -27.44
N THR A 270 3.34 -2.20 -28.50
CA THR A 270 4.76 -2.61 -28.61
C THR A 270 5.69 -1.43 -28.34
N SER A 271 5.36 -0.22 -28.82
CA SER A 271 6.14 1.00 -28.57
C SER A 271 6.24 1.36 -27.09
N VAL A 272 5.15 1.22 -26.32
CA VAL A 272 5.15 1.49 -24.87
C VAL A 272 5.95 0.44 -24.12
N LEU A 273 5.89 -0.84 -24.54
CA LEU A 273 6.71 -1.89 -23.95
C LEU A 273 8.20 -1.68 -24.21
N LEU A 274 8.58 -1.30 -25.43
CA LEU A 274 9.98 -1.08 -25.79
C LEU A 274 10.59 0.13 -25.07
N GLN A 275 9.78 1.11 -24.66
CA GLN A 275 10.23 2.25 -23.83
C GLN A 275 10.48 1.84 -22.37
N ASP A 276 9.96 0.70 -21.93
CA ASP A 276 10.10 0.23 -20.58
C ASP A 276 11.32 -0.68 -20.44
N SER A 277 12.23 -0.30 -19.52
CA SER A 277 13.49 -1.02 -19.33
C SER A 277 13.29 -2.51 -19.08
N GLN A 278 12.18 -2.93 -18.48
CA GLN A 278 11.92 -4.35 -18.18
C GLN A 278 11.80 -5.24 -19.42
N PHE A 279 11.62 -4.66 -20.60
CA PHE A 279 11.53 -5.38 -21.89
C PHE A 279 12.71 -5.10 -22.81
N THR A 280 13.58 -4.15 -22.44
CA THR A 280 14.83 -3.90 -23.18
C THR A 280 15.84 -5.01 -22.94
N ALA A 281 16.61 -5.33 -23.98
CA ALA A 281 17.72 -6.27 -23.92
C ALA A 281 18.76 -5.80 -22.91
N LEU A 282 19.29 -6.73 -22.12
CA LEU A 282 20.38 -6.49 -21.18
C LEU A 282 21.57 -7.39 -21.50
N PRO A 283 22.78 -6.98 -21.07
CA PRO A 283 23.89 -7.90 -20.91
C PRO A 283 23.47 -9.14 -20.10
N PRO A 284 23.93 -10.34 -20.47
CA PRO A 284 23.54 -11.59 -19.80
C PRO A 284 23.71 -11.55 -18.28
N GLU A 285 24.78 -10.92 -17.78
CA GLU A 285 25.02 -10.82 -16.34
C GLU A 285 23.97 -10.00 -15.57
N LEU A 286 23.28 -9.07 -16.22
CA LEU A 286 22.21 -8.27 -15.60
C LEU A 286 20.83 -8.92 -15.70
N VAL A 287 20.64 -9.88 -16.59
CA VAL A 287 19.36 -10.61 -16.74
C VAL A 287 19.03 -11.35 -15.45
N SER A 288 20.00 -12.07 -14.88
CA SER A 288 19.82 -12.81 -13.62
C SER A 288 19.42 -11.88 -12.47
N VAL A 289 20.02 -10.69 -12.40
CA VAL A 289 19.68 -9.67 -11.38
C VAL A 289 18.24 -9.19 -11.54
N ARG A 290 17.81 -8.91 -12.79
CA ARG A 290 16.43 -8.50 -13.08
C ARG A 290 15.42 -9.58 -12.67
N LEU A 291 15.73 -10.85 -12.93
CA LEU A 291 14.83 -11.97 -12.59
C LEU A 291 14.76 -12.22 -11.09
N ALA A 292 15.86 -12.08 -10.36
CA ALA A 292 15.90 -12.22 -8.90
C ALA A 292 15.22 -11.03 -8.20
N PHE A 293 15.38 -9.82 -8.75
CA PHE A 293 14.81 -8.58 -8.20
C PHE A 293 13.94 -7.86 -9.23
N PRO A 294 12.77 -8.41 -9.57
CA PRO A 294 11.89 -7.79 -10.54
C PRO A 294 11.36 -6.47 -10.01
N ARG A 295 11.07 -5.54 -10.93
CA ARG A 295 10.46 -4.26 -10.58
C ARG A 295 9.01 -4.45 -10.14
N GLY A 296 8.62 -3.78 -9.06
CA GLY A 296 7.25 -3.83 -8.55
C GLY A 296 6.23 -3.18 -9.50
N HIS A 297 4.98 -3.64 -9.42
CA HIS A 297 3.86 -3.21 -10.28
C HIS A 297 3.76 -1.68 -10.48
N ASN A 298 3.84 -0.89 -9.40
CA ASN A 298 3.78 0.58 -9.44
C ASN A 298 5.09 1.26 -9.03
N GLU A 299 6.19 0.51 -8.98
CA GLU A 299 7.48 1.04 -8.59
C GLU A 299 8.01 1.97 -9.69
N LYS A 300 8.49 3.16 -9.33
CA LYS A 300 9.13 4.10 -10.29
C LYS A 300 10.60 3.71 -10.52
N ASN A 301 11.22 4.20 -11.60
CA ASN A 301 12.58 3.83 -12.00
C ASN A 301 13.61 4.10 -10.88
N VAL A 302 13.60 5.30 -10.30
CA VAL A 302 14.57 5.67 -9.24
C VAL A 302 14.37 4.89 -7.93
N PRO A 303 13.14 4.75 -7.37
CA PRO A 303 12.90 3.83 -6.24
C PRO A 303 13.38 2.39 -6.49
N TYR A 304 13.16 1.87 -7.70
CA TYR A 304 13.63 0.55 -8.07
C TYR A 304 15.16 0.46 -8.08
N ALA A 305 15.85 1.44 -8.67
CA ALA A 305 17.32 1.52 -8.63
C ALA A 305 17.86 1.56 -7.18
N ARG A 306 17.21 2.31 -6.29
CA ARG A 306 17.58 2.36 -4.86
C ARG A 306 17.43 1.02 -4.17
N ARG A 307 16.34 0.30 -4.43
CA ARG A 307 16.09 -1.03 -3.88
C ARG A 307 17.12 -2.04 -4.39
N LEU A 308 17.42 -2.01 -5.69
CA LEU A 308 18.46 -2.85 -6.30
C LEU A 308 19.83 -2.56 -5.69
N ASN A 309 20.20 -1.27 -5.56
CA ASN A 309 21.45 -0.88 -4.92
C ASN A 309 21.53 -1.40 -3.48
N LEU A 310 20.47 -1.23 -2.70
CA LEU A 310 20.42 -1.71 -1.31
C LEU A 310 20.61 -3.24 -1.24
N ALA A 311 19.86 -3.99 -2.04
CA ALA A 311 19.99 -5.45 -2.12
C ALA A 311 21.42 -5.87 -2.51
N SER A 312 22.01 -5.15 -3.46
CA SER A 312 23.38 -5.40 -3.93
C SER A 312 24.41 -5.11 -2.84
N GLN A 313 24.28 -4.01 -2.11
CA GLN A 313 25.18 -3.67 -1.00
C GLN A 313 25.06 -4.66 0.16
N GLN A 314 23.86 -5.19 0.41
CA GLN A 314 23.58 -6.23 1.43
C GLN A 314 23.99 -7.64 1.01
N ASP A 315 24.58 -7.81 -0.18
CA ASP A 315 25.00 -9.11 -0.72
C ASP A 315 23.86 -10.13 -0.80
N LEU A 316 22.65 -9.67 -1.13
CA LEU A 316 21.52 -10.58 -1.29
C LEU A 316 21.77 -11.50 -2.50
N PRO A 317 21.40 -12.80 -2.42
CA PRO A 317 21.59 -13.74 -3.51
C PRO A 317 21.00 -13.23 -4.83
N GLY A 318 21.82 -13.18 -5.89
CA GLY A 318 21.42 -12.69 -7.21
C GLY A 318 21.36 -11.16 -7.35
N ALA A 319 21.76 -10.38 -6.35
CA ALA A 319 21.76 -8.90 -6.41
C ALA A 319 23.08 -8.30 -6.91
N ARG A 320 24.09 -9.12 -7.18
CA ARG A 320 25.45 -8.70 -7.58
C ARG A 320 25.85 -9.30 -8.91
N VAL A 321 26.76 -8.60 -9.58
CA VAL A 321 27.43 -9.09 -10.81
C VAL A 321 28.84 -9.49 -10.42
N GLN A 322 29.20 -10.75 -10.63
CA GLN A 322 30.55 -11.26 -10.33
C GLN A 322 31.00 -10.98 -8.86
N GLY A 323 30.05 -11.07 -7.91
CA GLY A 323 30.30 -10.78 -6.49
C GLY A 323 30.49 -9.31 -6.14
N ARG A 324 30.41 -8.40 -7.13
CA ARG A 324 30.56 -6.94 -6.92
C ARG A 324 29.20 -6.23 -6.83
N PRO A 325 29.10 -5.17 -6.00
CA PRO A 325 27.92 -4.32 -5.97
C PRO A 325 27.64 -3.69 -7.34
N LEU A 326 26.36 -3.49 -7.66
CA LEU A 326 25.92 -2.89 -8.92
C LEU A 326 26.44 -1.46 -9.07
N THR A 327 26.96 -1.13 -10.24
CA THR A 327 27.38 0.24 -10.59
C THR A 327 26.18 1.11 -10.94
N ILE A 328 26.35 2.43 -10.94
CA ILE A 328 25.29 3.37 -11.35
C ILE A 328 24.80 3.10 -12.78
N ASP A 329 25.69 2.74 -13.70
CA ASP A 329 25.32 2.47 -15.09
C ASP A 329 24.55 1.14 -15.23
N GLN A 330 24.91 0.13 -14.42
CA GLN A 330 24.14 -1.12 -14.32
C GLN A 330 22.75 -0.87 -13.71
N LEU A 331 22.67 -0.06 -12.64
CA LEU A 331 21.40 0.36 -12.05
C LEU A 331 20.52 1.15 -13.03
N ALA A 332 21.12 2.04 -13.83
CA ALA A 332 20.43 2.79 -14.88
C ALA A 332 19.84 1.84 -15.93
N SER A 333 20.65 0.88 -16.40
CA SER A 333 20.25 -0.13 -17.39
C SER A 333 19.11 -1.03 -16.88
N LEU A 334 19.20 -1.49 -15.63
CA LEU A 334 18.16 -2.32 -15.01
C LEU A 334 16.87 -1.53 -14.79
N SER A 335 16.97 -0.31 -14.27
CA SER A 335 15.81 0.47 -13.82
C SER A 335 15.15 1.34 -14.88
N GLY A 336 15.86 1.65 -15.96
CA GLY A 336 15.47 2.65 -16.95
C GLY A 336 15.56 4.10 -16.44
N ALA A 337 16.19 4.33 -15.29
CA ALA A 337 16.47 5.69 -14.84
C ALA A 337 17.70 6.24 -15.57
N MET A 338 17.72 7.54 -15.84
CA MET A 338 18.90 8.19 -16.38
C MET A 338 20.05 8.13 -15.37
N ALA A 339 21.25 7.73 -15.80
CA ALA A 339 22.42 7.65 -14.93
C ALA A 339 22.75 8.99 -14.27
N THR A 340 22.54 10.12 -14.96
CA THR A 340 22.71 11.47 -14.39
C THR A 340 21.77 11.73 -13.21
N VAL A 341 20.51 11.31 -13.31
CA VAL A 341 19.52 11.40 -12.21
C VAL A 341 19.92 10.48 -11.05
N LEU A 342 20.42 9.28 -11.34
CA LEU A 342 20.90 8.35 -10.30
C LEU A 342 22.14 8.88 -9.58
N ARG A 343 23.09 9.51 -10.28
CA ARG A 343 24.28 10.13 -9.66
C ARG A 343 23.91 11.27 -8.72
N GLN A 344 22.82 11.98 -9.01
CA GLN A 344 22.29 13.04 -8.14
C GLN A 344 21.44 12.51 -6.98
N ASP A 345 21.10 11.22 -6.99
CA ASP A 345 20.30 10.61 -5.94
C ASP A 345 21.12 10.45 -4.66
N PRO A 346 20.74 11.10 -3.54
CA PRO A 346 21.52 11.02 -2.32
C PRO A 346 21.65 9.62 -1.74
N GLN A 347 20.78 8.68 -2.09
CA GLN A 347 20.85 7.30 -1.62
C GLN A 347 21.79 6.42 -2.44
N LEU A 348 22.14 6.87 -3.64
CA LEU A 348 23.08 6.20 -4.54
C LEU A 348 24.43 6.92 -4.60
N ALA A 349 24.48 8.17 -4.12
CA ALA A 349 25.69 8.93 -3.98
C ALA A 349 26.72 8.18 -3.09
N PRO A 350 28.01 8.20 -3.47
CA PRO A 350 29.07 7.61 -2.68
C PRO A 350 29.10 8.24 -1.29
N LEU A 351 29.29 7.40 -0.27
CA LEU A 351 29.48 7.84 1.10
C LEU A 351 30.87 7.49 1.59
N PRO A 352 31.38 8.25 2.56
CA PRO A 352 32.46 7.79 3.42
C PRO A 352 32.15 6.39 3.98
N PRO A 353 33.13 5.46 4.01
CA PRO A 353 32.92 4.08 4.45
C PRO A 353 32.26 3.96 5.82
N GLU A 354 32.56 4.87 6.75
CA GLU A 354 32.01 4.89 8.10
C GLU A 354 30.49 5.17 8.16
N LEU A 355 29.91 5.75 7.11
CA LEU A 355 28.48 6.04 7.01
C LEU A 355 27.69 4.94 6.30
N LEU A 356 28.35 4.01 5.60
CA LEU A 356 27.69 2.91 4.89
C LEU A 356 26.87 2.01 5.83
N PRO A 357 27.41 1.54 6.98
CA PRO A 357 26.63 0.71 7.90
C PRO A 357 25.33 1.38 8.36
N VAL A 358 25.38 2.69 8.62
CA VAL A 358 24.21 3.48 9.04
C VAL A 358 23.15 3.51 7.94
N ARG A 359 23.55 3.74 6.68
CA ARG A 359 22.63 3.73 5.53
C ARG A 359 21.97 2.35 5.34
N LEU A 360 22.72 1.27 5.55
CA LEU A 360 22.22 -0.09 5.40
C LEU A 360 21.28 -0.50 6.53
N ALA A 361 21.57 -0.12 7.78
CA ALA A 361 20.73 -0.40 8.94
C ALA A 361 19.44 0.43 8.93
N PHE A 362 19.50 1.67 8.44
CA PHE A 362 18.36 2.59 8.38
C PHE A 362 18.11 3.05 6.95
N PRO A 363 17.64 2.17 6.06
CA PRO A 363 17.31 2.55 4.69
C PRO A 363 16.15 3.56 4.70
N ARG A 364 16.15 4.46 3.74
CA ARG A 364 15.05 5.41 3.54
C ARG A 364 13.80 4.68 3.08
N GLN A 365 12.65 5.11 3.60
CA GLN A 365 11.37 4.54 3.20
C GLN A 365 10.89 5.10 1.86
N SER A 366 9.96 4.39 1.21
CA SER A 366 9.34 4.84 -0.03
C SER A 366 8.65 6.19 0.19
N ASN A 367 8.95 7.16 -0.68
CA ASN A 367 8.43 8.54 -0.63
C ASN A 367 8.82 9.37 0.61
N GLU A 368 9.69 8.87 1.49
CA GLU A 368 10.23 9.68 2.60
C GLU A 368 11.04 10.84 2.00
N LYS A 369 10.87 12.07 2.48
CA LYS A 369 11.65 13.25 2.01
C LYS A 369 13.00 13.34 2.74
N ASN A 370 13.96 14.11 2.23
CA ASN A 370 15.34 14.17 2.77
C ASN A 370 15.34 14.59 4.26
N VAL A 371 14.60 15.65 4.60
CA VAL A 371 14.56 16.16 5.98
C VAL A 371 13.85 15.21 6.97
N PRO A 372 12.66 14.64 6.68
CA PRO A 372 12.07 13.58 7.49
C PRO A 372 13.01 12.39 7.72
N TYR A 373 13.74 11.97 6.70
CA TYR A 373 14.72 10.90 6.82
C TYR A 373 15.88 11.27 7.75
N ALA A 374 16.44 12.47 7.62
CA ALA A 374 17.47 12.98 8.53
C ALA A 374 16.98 13.03 10.00
N ARG A 375 15.72 13.42 10.23
CA ARG A 375 15.11 13.42 11.57
C ARG A 375 15.03 12.02 12.16
N ARG A 376 14.62 11.03 11.36
CA ARG A 376 14.54 9.63 11.78
C ARG A 376 15.91 9.07 12.12
N LEU A 377 16.92 9.35 11.28
CA LEU A 377 18.32 8.96 11.54
C LEU A 377 18.85 9.59 12.83
N ASN A 378 18.66 10.91 13.03
CA ASN A 378 19.07 11.59 14.26
C ASN A 378 18.38 11.01 15.50
N LEU A 379 17.08 10.70 15.42
CA LEU A 379 16.36 10.09 16.52
C LEU A 379 16.92 8.70 16.86
N ALA A 380 17.07 7.82 15.86
CA ALA A 380 17.65 6.49 16.03
C ALA A 380 19.06 6.56 16.63
N SER A 381 19.87 7.50 16.15
CA SER A 381 21.23 7.72 16.64
C SER A 381 21.26 8.16 18.10
N ARG A 382 20.37 9.08 18.50
CA ARG A 382 20.25 9.52 19.91
C ARG A 382 19.72 8.44 20.83
N GLN A 383 18.85 7.56 20.33
CA GLN A 383 18.31 6.40 21.04
C GLN A 383 19.29 5.22 21.12
N ASP A 384 20.49 5.37 20.55
CA ASP A 384 21.50 4.32 20.52
C ASP A 384 21.02 3.02 19.86
N LEU A 385 20.19 3.15 18.83
CA LEU A 385 19.74 1.97 18.10
C LEU A 385 20.93 1.30 17.38
N PRO A 386 20.99 -0.04 17.32
CA PRO A 386 22.08 -0.76 16.66
C PRO A 386 22.31 -0.26 15.23
N GLY A 387 23.55 0.10 14.92
CA GLY A 387 23.94 0.62 13.60
C GLY A 387 23.55 2.08 13.32
N ALA A 388 22.99 2.83 14.28
CA ALA A 388 22.59 4.22 14.09
C ALA A 388 23.67 5.26 14.42
N ARG A 389 24.85 4.81 14.88
CA ARG A 389 25.96 5.66 15.33
C ARG A 389 27.24 5.37 14.55
N VAL A 390 28.10 6.37 14.48
CA VAL A 390 29.45 6.23 13.93
C VAL A 390 30.42 6.25 15.10
N GLN A 391 31.21 5.19 15.27
CA GLN A 391 32.18 5.07 16.37
C GLN A 391 31.55 5.33 17.76
N GLY A 392 30.31 4.86 17.98
CA GLY A 392 29.57 5.06 19.24
C GLY A 392 29.04 6.48 19.47
N GLN A 393 29.30 7.43 18.56
CA GLN A 393 28.86 8.81 18.66
C GLN A 393 27.57 9.08 17.87
N PRO A 394 26.68 9.96 18.38
CA PRO A 394 25.52 10.41 17.64
C PRO A 394 25.90 11.09 16.32
N LEU A 395 25.04 10.92 15.30
CA LEU A 395 25.28 11.49 13.97
C LEU A 395 25.32 13.03 14.00
N THR A 396 26.35 13.59 13.39
CA THR A 396 26.49 15.04 13.23
C THR A 396 25.57 15.57 12.11
N ILE A 397 25.34 16.88 12.08
CA ILE A 397 24.58 17.52 10.98
C ILE A 397 25.23 17.25 9.62
N ASP A 398 26.56 17.21 9.55
CA ASP A 398 27.27 16.91 8.31
C ASP A 398 27.04 15.47 7.87
N GLN A 399 27.10 14.51 8.80
CA GLN A 399 26.81 13.11 8.51
C GLN A 399 25.34 12.90 8.10
N LEU A 400 24.40 13.58 8.78
CA LEU A 400 22.98 13.56 8.43
C LEU A 400 22.73 14.16 7.04
N ALA A 401 23.41 15.24 6.68
CA ALA A 401 23.34 15.85 5.35
C ALA A 401 23.81 14.87 4.28
N SER A 402 24.96 14.23 4.49
CA SER A 402 25.52 13.22 3.58
C SER A 402 24.61 12.01 3.43
N LEU A 403 24.07 11.47 4.53
CA LEU A 403 23.18 10.31 4.51
C LEU A 403 21.83 10.60 3.84
N SER A 404 21.26 11.78 4.10
CA SER A 404 19.89 12.12 3.68
C SER A 404 19.79 12.87 2.36
N GLY A 405 20.87 13.54 1.94
CA GLY A 405 20.89 14.51 0.86
C GLY A 405 20.17 15.83 1.18
N ALA A 406 19.82 16.09 2.43
CA ALA A 406 19.31 17.40 2.82
C ALA A 406 20.47 18.41 2.90
N SER A 407 20.21 19.64 2.51
CA SER A 407 21.19 20.72 2.67
C SER A 407 21.48 20.96 4.15
N LYS A 408 22.76 21.15 4.49
CA LYS A 408 23.23 21.48 5.84
C LYS A 408 22.50 22.70 6.41
N THR A 409 22.25 23.73 5.60
CA THR A 409 21.54 24.94 6.04
C THR A 409 20.12 24.63 6.46
N HIS A 410 19.40 23.84 5.66
CA HIS A 410 18.04 23.39 5.96
C HIS A 410 17.99 22.50 7.20
N LEU A 411 18.98 21.61 7.39
CA LEU A 411 19.05 20.77 8.59
C LEU A 411 19.35 21.59 9.85
N ARG A 412 20.22 22.61 9.77
CA ARG A 412 20.49 23.52 10.90
C ARG A 412 19.28 24.35 11.31
N GLN A 413 18.46 24.73 10.33
CA GLN A 413 17.20 25.46 10.56
C GLN A 413 16.08 24.54 11.05
N ASP A 414 16.24 23.21 10.96
CA ASP A 414 15.24 22.28 11.42
C ASP A 414 15.20 22.25 12.94
N PRO A 415 14.07 22.61 13.59
CA PRO A 415 14.01 22.68 15.04
C PRO A 415 14.31 21.35 15.73
N ARG A 416 14.03 20.21 15.06
CA ARG A 416 14.25 18.87 15.61
C ARG A 416 15.71 18.42 15.52
N LEU A 417 16.53 19.11 14.72
CA LEU A 417 17.93 18.78 14.49
C LEU A 417 18.88 19.88 14.99
N ALA A 418 18.39 21.11 15.10
CA ALA A 418 19.16 22.26 15.55
C ALA A 418 19.85 21.95 16.89
N PRO A 419 21.17 22.24 16.99
CA PRO A 419 21.89 22.10 18.23
C PRO A 419 21.23 23.00 19.28
N LEU A 420 20.88 22.40 20.41
CA LEU A 420 20.39 23.14 21.56
C LEU A 420 21.55 23.43 22.51
N PRO A 421 21.55 24.61 23.16
CA PRO A 421 22.29 24.83 24.39
C PRO A 421 22.10 23.65 25.36
N PRO A 422 23.15 23.17 26.05
CA PRO A 422 23.07 22.02 26.96
C PRO A 422 21.95 22.14 28.00
N GLU A 423 21.71 23.36 28.47
CA GLU A 423 20.65 23.72 29.42
C GLU A 423 19.22 23.45 28.91
N LEU A 424 18.99 23.39 27.59
CA LEU A 424 17.69 23.13 26.98
C LEU A 424 17.46 21.66 26.62
N LEU A 425 18.49 20.81 26.69
CA LEU A 425 18.37 19.38 26.41
C LEU A 425 17.41 18.67 27.38
N PRO A 426 17.49 18.87 28.71
CA PRO A 426 16.56 18.23 29.64
C PRO A 426 15.10 18.59 29.34
N VAL A 427 14.83 19.85 28.98
CA VAL A 427 13.49 20.32 28.62
C VAL A 427 12.95 19.61 27.37
N ARG A 428 13.78 19.46 26.33
CA ARG A 428 13.39 18.74 25.11
C ARG A 428 13.13 17.26 25.37
N LEU A 429 13.85 16.64 26.29
CA LEU A 429 13.67 15.23 26.67
C LEU A 429 12.40 15.03 27.49
N ALA A 430 12.12 15.90 28.45
CA ALA A 430 10.90 15.85 29.28
C ALA A 430 9.63 16.16 28.47
N PHE A 431 9.73 17.06 27.48
CA PHE A 431 8.60 17.47 26.64
C PHE A 431 8.89 17.19 25.16
N PRO A 432 8.90 15.93 24.73
CA PRO A 432 9.13 15.58 23.34
C PRO A 432 8.02 16.16 22.46
N ARG A 433 8.38 16.56 21.24
CA ARG A 433 7.43 17.04 20.24
C ARG A 433 6.59 15.87 19.73
N GLN A 434 5.27 16.06 19.65
CA GLN A 434 4.37 15.04 19.13
C GLN A 434 4.52 14.85 17.60
N PRO A 435 4.11 13.70 17.05
CA PRO A 435 4.02 13.51 15.61
C PRO A 435 3.19 14.62 14.96
N ASN A 436 3.70 15.24 13.90
CA ASN A 436 3.04 16.32 13.14
C ASN A 436 2.73 17.63 13.90
N GLU A 437 3.21 17.78 15.14
CA GLU A 437 3.05 19.03 15.90
C GLU A 437 3.86 20.15 15.24
N LYS A 438 3.17 21.24 14.86
CA LYS A 438 3.76 22.43 14.24
C LYS A 438 4.56 23.25 15.26
N ASN A 439 5.37 24.20 14.78
CA ASN A 439 6.29 24.95 15.63
C ASN A 439 5.58 25.75 16.73
N VAL A 440 4.56 26.53 16.38
CA VAL A 440 3.82 27.38 17.32
C VAL A 440 3.01 26.57 18.35
N PRO A 441 2.22 25.54 17.98
CA PRO A 441 1.55 24.68 18.97
C PRO A 441 2.50 24.04 19.98
N TYR A 442 3.65 23.55 19.52
CA TYR A 442 4.66 23.00 20.41
C TYR A 442 5.24 24.04 21.38
N ALA A 443 5.57 25.23 20.88
CA ALA A 443 6.05 26.32 21.71
C ALA A 443 5.01 26.75 22.77
N ARG A 444 3.73 26.79 22.41
CA ARG A 444 2.64 27.09 23.33
C ARG A 444 2.53 26.04 24.43
N ARG A 445 2.63 24.76 24.08
CA ARG A 445 2.61 23.66 25.05
C ARG A 445 3.81 23.72 26.00
N LEU A 446 5.00 24.01 25.48
CA LEU A 446 6.21 24.22 26.30
C LEU A 446 6.06 25.42 27.23
N ASN A 447 5.57 26.55 26.72
CA ASN A 447 5.35 27.76 27.52
C ASN A 447 4.35 27.49 28.65
N LEU A 448 3.23 26.84 28.35
CA LEU A 448 2.22 26.49 29.36
C LEU A 448 2.80 25.55 30.43
N ALA A 449 3.49 24.48 30.01
CA ALA A 449 4.14 23.55 30.94
C ALA A 449 5.18 24.26 31.82
N SER A 450 5.93 25.19 31.23
CA SER A 450 6.92 25.99 31.95
C SER A 450 6.27 26.94 32.96
N GLN A 451 5.18 27.61 32.60
CA GLN A 451 4.42 28.49 33.50
C GLN A 451 3.80 27.70 34.65
N GLN A 452 3.29 26.49 34.39
CA GLN A 452 2.70 25.58 35.36
C GLN A 452 3.73 24.84 36.24
N ASP A 453 5.02 25.14 36.08
CA ASP A 453 6.12 24.53 36.84
C ASP A 453 6.15 22.99 36.75
N LEU A 454 5.79 22.45 35.57
CA LEU A 454 5.84 21.01 35.37
C LEU A 454 7.30 20.50 35.44
N PRO A 455 7.55 19.32 36.03
CA PRO A 455 8.89 18.76 36.14
C PRO A 455 9.62 18.71 34.79
N GLY A 456 10.82 19.30 34.73
CA GLY A 456 11.63 19.37 33.52
C GLY A 456 11.19 20.41 32.49
N ALA A 457 10.17 21.25 32.77
CA ALA A 457 9.70 22.28 31.84
C ALA A 457 10.45 23.62 31.96
N ARG A 458 11.38 23.74 32.91
CA ARG A 458 12.10 24.98 33.25
C ARG A 458 13.60 24.81 33.13
N VAL A 459 14.30 25.92 32.92
CA VAL A 459 15.78 25.98 32.95
C VAL A 459 16.18 26.68 34.23
N GLN A 460 16.96 25.99 35.08
CA GLN A 460 17.42 26.55 36.37
C GLN A 460 16.25 27.09 37.24
N GLY A 461 15.10 26.40 37.23
CA GLY A 461 13.90 26.82 37.98
C GLY A 461 13.13 28.01 37.39
N ARG A 462 13.61 28.61 36.29
CA ARG A 462 12.99 29.76 35.63
C ARG A 462 12.13 29.34 34.44
N ALA A 463 11.05 30.10 34.22
CA ALA A 463 10.20 29.91 33.06
C ALA A 463 10.97 30.15 31.75
N LEU A 464 10.60 29.43 30.69
CA LEU A 464 11.26 29.50 29.39
C LEU A 464 11.06 30.89 28.77
N THR A 465 12.16 31.53 28.40
CA THR A 465 12.14 32.80 27.66
C THR A 465 11.69 32.61 26.21
N LEU A 466 11.27 33.69 25.53
CA LEU A 466 10.95 33.67 24.10
C LEU A 466 12.12 33.11 23.26
N LYS A 467 13.36 33.45 23.60
CA LYS A 467 14.57 32.94 22.94
C LYS A 467 14.74 31.43 23.13
N GLN A 468 14.50 30.94 24.34
CA GLN A 468 14.57 29.50 24.64
C GLN A 468 13.41 28.73 23.98
N LEU A 469 12.19 29.27 23.97
CA LEU A 469 11.05 28.70 23.25
C LEU A 469 11.28 28.69 21.74
N SER A 470 11.88 29.75 21.19
CA SER A 470 12.30 29.84 19.79
C SER A 470 13.33 28.76 19.47
N GLY A 471 14.37 28.60 20.29
CA GLY A 471 15.36 27.53 20.11
C GLY A 471 14.78 26.11 20.21
N LEU A 472 13.88 25.88 21.16
CA LEU A 472 13.23 24.57 21.36
C LEU A 472 12.28 24.21 20.22
N SER A 473 11.51 25.19 19.75
CA SER A 473 10.40 24.98 18.81
C SER A 473 10.72 25.31 17.35
N GLY A 474 11.72 26.15 17.12
CA GLY A 474 12.07 26.78 15.84
C GLY A 474 10.95 27.62 15.22
N ALA A 475 10.03 28.14 16.04
CA ALA A 475 9.24 29.30 15.66
C ALA A 475 10.06 30.57 15.92
N THR A 476 9.96 31.57 15.04
CA THR A 476 10.66 32.85 15.26
C THR A 476 10.11 33.57 16.50
N GLU A 477 10.96 34.33 17.19
CA GLU A 477 10.54 35.09 18.38
C GLU A 477 9.39 36.06 18.07
N SER A 478 9.38 36.66 16.88
CA SER A 478 8.28 37.53 16.41
C SER A 478 6.95 36.78 16.34
N THR A 479 6.96 35.59 15.72
CA THR A 479 5.78 34.72 15.62
C THR A 479 5.33 34.26 17.00
N LEU A 480 6.27 33.90 17.88
CA LEU A 480 5.95 33.49 19.24
C LEU A 480 5.36 34.63 20.07
N ARG A 481 5.89 35.85 19.95
CA ARG A 481 5.35 37.02 20.64
C ARG A 481 3.90 37.28 20.24
N GLN A 482 3.59 37.21 18.94
CA GLN A 482 2.23 37.38 18.43
C GLN A 482 1.27 36.29 18.94
N HIS A 483 1.73 35.04 19.03
CA HIS A 483 0.88 33.90 19.35
C HIS A 483 0.84 33.48 20.83
N LEU A 484 1.74 34.00 21.68
CA LEU A 484 1.86 33.70 23.10
C LEU A 484 1.55 34.90 24.02
N GLN A 485 1.32 36.10 23.48
CA GLN A 485 1.00 37.32 24.24
C GLN A 485 2.01 37.64 25.36
N MET A 486 3.30 37.34 25.14
CA MET A 486 4.36 37.60 26.13
C MET A 486 4.79 39.08 26.09
N ALA A 487 4.83 39.73 27.26
CA ALA A 487 5.23 41.13 27.43
C ALA A 487 6.69 41.41 26.97
N PRO A 488 7.00 42.64 26.52
CA PRO A 488 8.38 43.01 26.17
C PRO A 488 9.30 42.95 27.41
N PRO A 489 10.62 42.72 27.23
CA PRO A 489 11.56 42.87 28.34
C PRO A 489 11.48 44.32 28.86
N GLU A 490 11.43 44.48 30.18
CA GLU A 490 11.46 45.81 30.79
C GLU A 490 12.69 46.59 30.31
N PRO A 491 12.53 47.86 29.89
CA PRO A 491 13.67 48.72 29.67
C PRO A 491 14.40 48.93 31.00
N LEU A 492 15.72 48.76 30.98
CA LEU A 492 16.59 49.03 32.13
C LEU A 492 16.32 50.45 32.65
N PRO A 493 16.27 50.67 33.98
CA PRO A 493 16.06 52.00 34.53
C PRO A 493 17.19 52.93 34.11
N ASP A 494 16.80 54.04 33.50
CA ASP A 494 17.69 55.06 32.97
C ASP A 494 18.48 55.71 34.12
N ARG A 495 19.76 55.36 34.26
CA ARG A 495 20.65 55.80 35.34
C ARG A 495 21.16 57.25 35.17
N THR A 496 20.62 58.02 34.21
CA THR A 496 21.10 59.39 33.93
C THR A 496 20.20 60.53 34.41
N ALA A 497 19.10 60.26 35.11
CA ALA A 497 18.26 61.33 35.68
C ALA A 497 18.72 61.74 37.09
N LEU A 498 19.70 62.66 37.18
CA LEU A 498 19.95 63.46 38.39
C LEU A 498 19.05 64.72 38.39
N PRO A 499 18.59 65.20 39.56
CA PRO A 499 17.50 66.16 39.67
C PRO A 499 17.94 67.61 39.39
N ARG A 500 17.22 68.29 38.51
CA ARG A 500 17.22 69.76 38.44
C ARG A 500 16.34 70.29 39.58
N ASN A 501 16.95 70.71 40.68
CA ASN A 501 16.49 71.84 41.51
C ASN A 501 17.40 72.01 42.73
N ALA A 502 18.25 73.04 42.69
CA ALA A 502 18.54 73.96 43.81
C ALA A 502 19.87 74.70 43.53
N MET A 503 19.78 75.82 42.82
CA MET A 503 20.72 76.92 42.99
C MET A 503 19.94 78.24 42.93
N ARG A 504 20.00 79.00 44.01
CA ARG A 504 20.03 80.48 44.08
C ARG A 504 19.95 80.92 45.56
N PRO A 505 20.54 82.08 45.90
CA PRO A 505 21.91 82.55 45.66
C PRO A 505 22.86 82.20 46.80
#